data_AF-A0A7G7G6X6-F1
#
_entry.id   AF-A0A7G7G6X6-F1
#
_cell.length_a   1.000
_cell.length_b   1.000
_cell.length_c   1.000
_cell.angle_alpha   90.00
_cell.angle_beta   90.00
_cell.angle_gamma   90.00
#
_symmetry.space_group_name_H-M   'P 1'
#
loop_
_entity.id
_entity.type
_entity.pdbx_description
1 polymer ?
#
loop_
_entity_poly.entity_id
_entity_poly.type
_entity_poly.pdbx_seq_one_letter_code
_entity_poly.pdbx_strand_id
1 'polypeptide(L)'
;MLFEEIYDRILPLWGDTIDFSDGYIIQPERKFKNLKKVTDNSDYFYSKQLSNQWNALEAHIAEEDAEGRLMLWTMFQVFQQHARKKFEQNVLTFLPQEIDKAEIEEQFLKNVREEEWEDE
;
A
#
# COMPACT_ATOMS: atom_id res chain seq x y z
N MET A 1 10.86 -4.46 -17.96
CA MET A 1 11.75 -5.28 -17.08
C MET A 1 10.93 -6.44 -16.51
N LEU A 2 11.52 -7.53 -16.01
CA LEU A 2 10.73 -8.62 -15.41
C LEU A 2 10.29 -8.24 -13.99
N PHE A 3 9.07 -8.65 -13.59
CA PHE A 3 8.52 -8.38 -12.24
C PHE A 3 9.54 -8.69 -11.13
N GLU A 4 10.21 -9.84 -11.23
CA GLU A 4 11.19 -10.28 -10.23
C GLU A 4 12.37 -9.31 -10.08
N GLU A 5 12.89 -8.78 -11.18
CA GLU A 5 14.02 -7.85 -11.18
C GLU A 5 13.66 -6.54 -10.48
N ILE A 6 12.44 -6.04 -10.72
CA ILE A 6 11.94 -4.83 -10.06
C ILE A 6 11.66 -5.11 -8.58
N TYR A 7 11.01 -6.25 -8.28
CA TYR A 7 10.69 -6.66 -6.92
C TYR A 7 11.95 -6.79 -6.04
N ASP A 8 12.97 -7.52 -6.51
CA ASP A 8 14.21 -7.75 -5.78
C ASP A 8 15.01 -6.46 -5.57
N ARG A 9 14.82 -5.46 -6.44
CA ARG A 9 15.43 -4.13 -6.32
C ARG A 9 14.68 -3.24 -5.32
N ILE A 10 13.34 -3.28 -5.31
CA ILE A 10 12.51 -2.34 -4.52
C ILE A 10 12.23 -2.87 -3.11
N LEU A 11 12.01 -4.17 -2.92
CA LEU A 11 11.67 -4.74 -1.61
C LEU A 11 12.69 -4.37 -0.52
N PRO A 12 14.02 -4.47 -0.74
CA PRO A 12 15.00 -4.15 0.30
C PRO A 12 14.97 -2.68 0.75
N LEU A 13 14.44 -1.77 -0.08
CA LEU A 13 14.34 -0.35 0.26
C LEU A 13 13.36 -0.11 1.43
N TRP A 14 12.38 -1.00 1.61
CA TRP A 14 11.44 -0.96 2.74
C TRP A 14 12.08 -1.33 4.09
N GLY A 15 13.33 -1.79 4.09
CA GLY A 15 14.05 -2.18 5.29
C GLY A 15 13.54 -3.48 5.91
N ASP A 16 13.90 -3.70 7.18
CA ASP A 16 13.60 -4.95 7.86
C ASP A 16 12.18 -4.98 8.45
N THR A 17 11.65 -3.83 8.84
CA THR A 17 10.38 -3.74 9.57
C THR A 17 9.54 -2.56 9.07
N ILE A 18 8.25 -2.82 8.86
CA ILE A 18 7.22 -1.80 8.67
C ILE A 18 6.58 -1.52 10.04
N ASP A 19 6.67 -0.27 10.50
CA ASP A 19 6.02 0.21 11.72
C ASP A 19 4.78 1.05 11.37
N PHE A 20 3.65 0.68 11.97
CA PHE A 20 2.37 1.35 11.86
C PHE A 20 1.67 1.44 13.22
N SER A 21 2.46 1.53 14.29
CA SER A 21 1.98 1.72 15.66
C SER A 21 1.21 3.02 15.88
N ASP A 22 1.43 4.01 15.01
CA ASP A 22 0.66 5.24 14.92
C ASP A 22 -0.66 5.10 14.13
N GLY A 23 -0.99 3.87 13.70
CA GLY A 23 -2.17 3.55 12.91
C GLY A 23 -3.47 3.93 13.62
N TYR A 24 -4.45 4.40 12.86
CA TYR A 24 -5.82 4.57 13.34
C TYR A 24 -6.85 4.35 12.24
N ILE A 25 -8.06 4.00 12.66
CA ILE A 25 -9.19 3.76 11.77
C ILE A 25 -10.06 5.02 11.74
N ILE A 26 -10.13 5.66 10.58
CA ILE A 26 -10.99 6.81 10.30
C ILE A 26 -12.37 6.28 9.94
N GLN A 27 -13.32 6.45 10.86
CA GLN A 27 -14.72 6.19 10.59
C GLN A 27 -15.35 7.45 9.95
N PRO A 28 -16.06 7.33 8.82
CA PRO A 28 -16.78 8.46 8.26
C PRO A 28 -17.83 8.95 9.27
N GLU A 29 -17.72 10.18 9.74
CA GLU A 29 -18.76 10.81 10.56
C GLU A 29 -20.09 10.81 9.77
N ARG A 30 -21.08 10.02 10.22
CA ARG A 30 -22.43 10.06 9.66
C ARG A 30 -23.09 11.40 10.01
N LYS A 31 -22.79 12.46 9.26
CA LYS A 31 -23.33 13.81 9.52
C LYS A 31 -24.82 13.97 9.24
N PHE A 32 -25.50 13.00 8.61
CA PHE A 32 -26.94 13.10 8.34
C PHE A 32 -27.67 11.77 8.59
N LYS A 33 -28.48 11.72 9.66
CA LYS A 33 -29.22 10.54 10.11
C LYS A 33 -30.32 10.03 9.16
N ASN A 34 -30.61 10.66 8.02
CA ASN A 34 -31.82 10.36 7.23
C ASN A 34 -31.63 10.40 5.69
N LEU A 35 -30.51 9.92 5.14
CA LEU A 35 -30.42 9.65 3.69
C LEU A 35 -30.05 8.18 3.44
N LYS A 36 -30.82 7.59 2.52
CA LYS A 36 -30.89 6.17 2.18
C LYS A 36 -29.53 5.56 1.81
N LYS A 37 -29.33 4.31 2.26
CA LYS A 37 -28.36 3.30 1.82
C LYS A 37 -26.92 3.80 1.61
N VAL A 38 -26.18 3.71 2.69
CA VAL A 38 -24.72 3.71 2.74
C VAL A 38 -24.19 2.48 1.99
N THR A 39 -23.43 2.70 0.92
CA THR A 39 -22.57 1.65 0.32
C THR A 39 -21.07 1.91 0.48
N ASP A 40 -20.64 3.07 0.98
CA ASP A 40 -19.24 3.33 1.35
C ASP A 40 -19.10 3.50 2.87
N ASN A 41 -19.44 2.44 3.60
CA ASN A 41 -19.18 2.33 5.04
C ASN A 41 -17.80 1.70 5.30
N SER A 42 -16.84 1.93 4.40
CA SER A 42 -15.47 1.45 4.55
C SER A 42 -14.73 2.42 5.47
N ASP A 43 -14.51 2.00 6.71
CA ASP A 43 -13.55 2.67 7.56
C ASP A 43 -12.16 2.63 6.90
N TYR A 44 -11.44 3.73 6.94
CA TYR A 44 -10.11 3.87 6.32
C TYR A 44 -9.02 3.68 7.37
N PHE A 45 -8.05 2.82 7.10
CA PHE A 45 -6.85 2.72 7.93
C PHE A 45 -5.83 3.76 7.47
N TYR A 46 -5.21 4.47 8.41
CA TYR A 46 -4.15 5.42 8.14
C TYR A 46 -3.04 5.28 9.17
N SER A 47 -1.79 5.25 8.69
CA SER A 47 -0.57 5.35 9.48
C SER A 47 0.32 6.41 8.82
N LYS A 48 0.74 7.40 9.62
CA LYS A 48 1.63 8.46 9.15
C LYS A 48 3.05 7.93 8.99
N GLN A 49 3.50 7.02 9.85
CA GLN A 49 4.80 6.36 9.71
C GLN A 49 4.92 5.61 8.38
N LEU A 50 3.94 4.74 8.07
CA LEU A 50 3.92 3.98 6.81
C LEU A 50 3.84 4.91 5.59
N SER A 51 3.01 5.95 5.64
CA SER A 51 2.90 6.93 4.55
C SER A 51 4.20 7.73 4.36
N ASN A 52 4.86 8.15 5.44
CA ASN A 52 6.14 8.85 5.36
C ASN A 52 7.26 7.96 4.82
N GLN A 53 7.26 6.68 5.19
CA GLN A 53 8.21 5.71 4.66
C GLN A 53 8.05 5.58 3.15
N TRP A 54 6.82 5.41 2.65
CA TRP A 54 6.54 5.40 1.21
C TRP A 54 7.03 6.68 0.51
N ASN A 55 6.68 7.86 1.03
CA ASN A 55 7.11 9.15 0.45
C ASN A 55 8.65 9.28 0.41
N ALA A 56 9.34 8.80 1.45
CA ALA A 56 10.80 8.83 1.49
C ALA A 56 11.42 7.91 0.43
N LEU A 57 10.85 6.71 0.24
CA LEU A 57 11.29 5.76 -0.78
C LEU A 57 10.99 6.24 -2.19
N GLU A 58 9.86 6.90 -2.40
CA GLU A 58 9.50 7.48 -3.70
C GLU A 58 10.56 8.50 -4.13
N ALA A 59 11.04 9.33 -3.21
CA ALA A 59 12.11 10.30 -3.47
C ALA A 59 13.48 9.66 -3.79
N HIS A 60 13.67 8.37 -3.51
CA HIS A 60 14.89 7.63 -3.85
C HIS A 60 14.84 6.96 -5.23
N ILE A 61 13.65 6.77 -5.80
CA ILE A 61 13.47 6.19 -7.13
C ILE A 61 13.56 7.32 -8.16
N ALA A 62 14.31 7.09 -9.24
CA ALA A 62 14.44 8.07 -10.31
C ALA A 62 13.07 8.38 -10.94
N GLU A 63 12.83 9.63 -11.31
CA GLU A 63 11.54 10.04 -11.86
C GLU A 63 11.21 9.31 -13.18
N GLU A 64 12.25 8.94 -13.96
CA GLU A 64 12.10 8.18 -15.20
C GLU A 64 11.87 6.68 -14.98
N ASP A 65 12.03 6.17 -13.76
CA ASP A 65 11.85 4.75 -13.41
C ASP A 65 10.38 4.45 -13.07
N ALA A 66 9.53 4.54 -14.09
CA ALA A 66 8.09 4.30 -13.99
C ALA A 66 7.77 2.92 -13.38
N GLU A 67 8.46 1.87 -13.83
CA GLU A 67 8.29 0.50 -13.34
C GLU A 67 8.64 0.37 -11.85
N GLY A 68 9.73 1.02 -11.40
CA GLY A 68 10.13 1.06 -10.00
C GLY A 68 9.13 1.80 -9.11
N ARG A 69 8.60 2.93 -9.58
CA ARG A 69 7.56 3.70 -8.87
C ARG A 69 6.25 2.93 -8.78
N LEU A 70 5.85 2.26 -9.86
CA LEU A 70 4.67 1.40 -9.89
C LEU A 70 4.81 0.24 -8.90
N MET A 71 5.98 -0.39 -8.81
CA MET A 71 6.25 -1.44 -7.83
C MET A 71 6.19 -0.91 -6.41
N LEU A 72 6.80 0.26 -6.14
CA LEU A 72 6.75 0.89 -4.82
C LEU A 72 5.30 1.19 -4.40
N TRP A 73 4.50 1.74 -5.31
CA TRP A 73 3.07 1.98 -5.09
C TRP A 73 2.30 0.68 -4.82
N THR A 74 2.56 -0.35 -5.62
CA THR A 74 1.96 -1.68 -5.46
C THR A 74 2.26 -2.25 -4.07
N MET A 75 3.53 -2.23 -3.65
CA MET A 75 3.93 -2.68 -2.31
C MET A 75 3.25 -1.86 -1.22
N PHE A 76 3.17 -0.53 -1.37
CA PHE A 76 2.46 0.32 -0.41
C PHE A 76 0.98 -0.06 -0.27
N GLN A 77 0.27 -0.31 -1.37
CA GLN A 77 -1.13 -0.75 -1.34
C GLN A 77 -1.29 -2.07 -0.58
N VAL A 78 -0.46 -3.07 -0.90
CA VAL A 78 -0.50 -4.39 -0.23
C VAL A 78 -0.13 -4.24 1.25
N PHE A 79 0.93 -3.50 1.57
CA PHE A 79 1.37 -3.26 2.94
C PHE A 79 0.33 -2.52 3.77
N GLN A 80 -0.40 -1.55 3.20
CA GLN A 80 -1.52 -0.89 3.88
C GLN A 80 -2.65 -1.88 4.22
N GLN A 81 -2.98 -2.80 3.31
CA GLN A 81 -4.01 -3.82 3.56
C GLN A 81 -3.58 -4.77 4.69
N HIS A 82 -2.31 -5.18 4.72
CA HIS A 82 -1.77 -6.03 5.77
C HIS A 82 -1.60 -5.30 7.09
N ALA A 83 -1.13 -4.05 7.08
CA ALA A 83 -1.03 -3.18 8.25
C ALA A 83 -2.39 -3.05 8.92
N ARG A 84 -3.47 -2.79 8.16
CA ARG A 84 -4.83 -2.78 8.69
C ARG A 84 -5.21 -4.11 9.38
N LYS A 85 -5.04 -5.24 8.69
CA LYS A 85 -5.40 -6.57 9.23
C LYS A 85 -4.65 -6.87 10.52
N LYS A 86 -3.35 -6.54 10.57
CA LYS A 86 -2.49 -6.71 11.75
C LYS A 86 -2.86 -5.76 12.88
N PHE A 87 -3.16 -4.49 12.56
CA PHE A 87 -3.60 -3.49 13.52
C PHE A 87 -4.89 -3.92 14.24
N GLU A 88 -5.87 -4.47 13.49
CA GLU A 88 -7.10 -5.05 14.06
C GLU A 88 -6.82 -6.24 15.00
N GLN A 89 -5.66 -6.91 14.85
CA GLN A 89 -5.17 -7.98 15.72
C GLN A 89 -4.27 -7.48 16.87
N ASN A 90 -4.12 -6.17 17.06
CA ASN A 90 -3.16 -5.54 17.98
C ASN A 90 -1.69 -5.86 17.67
N VAL A 91 -1.36 -6.19 16.41
CA VAL A 91 0.01 -6.28 15.92
C VAL A 91 0.33 -5.00 15.18
N LEU A 92 1.38 -4.30 15.58
CA LEU A 92 1.68 -2.92 15.13
C LEU A 92 2.86 -2.84 14.15
N THR A 93 3.48 -3.98 13.85
CA THR A 93 4.65 -4.09 12.98
C THR A 93 4.62 -5.41 12.21
N PHE A 94 5.24 -5.46 11.03
CA PHE A 94 5.54 -6.72 10.31
C PHE A 94 6.80 -6.56 9.47
N LEU A 95 7.38 -7.68 9.01
CA LEU A 95 8.53 -7.66 8.11
C LEU A 95 8.02 -7.67 6.65
N PRO A 96 8.53 -6.83 5.73
CA PRO A 96 8.09 -6.85 4.32
C PRO A 96 8.13 -8.23 3.68
N GLN A 97 9.09 -9.07 4.08
CA GLN A 97 9.31 -10.42 3.57
C GLN A 97 8.25 -11.44 4.06
N GLU A 98 7.44 -11.09 5.07
CA GLU A 98 6.31 -11.92 5.51
C GLU A 98 5.13 -11.87 4.52
N ILE A 99 5.11 -10.87 3.63
CA ILE A 99 4.08 -10.72 2.62
C ILE A 99 4.38 -11.62 1.42
N ASP A 100 3.37 -12.35 0.95
CA ASP A 100 3.53 -13.27 -0.17
C ASP A 100 3.88 -12.50 -1.45
N LYS A 101 4.98 -12.89 -2.09
CA LYS A 101 5.43 -12.33 -3.38
C LYS A 101 4.33 -12.44 -4.44
N ALA A 102 3.56 -13.54 -4.43
CA ALA A 102 2.47 -13.74 -5.39
C ALA A 102 1.34 -12.71 -5.24
N GLU A 103 1.05 -12.25 -4.01
CA GLU A 103 0.06 -11.19 -3.76
C GLU A 103 0.52 -9.84 -4.34
N ILE A 104 1.82 -9.54 -4.21
CA ILE A 104 2.41 -8.34 -4.78
C ILE A 104 2.45 -8.43 -6.31
N GLU A 105 2.74 -9.59 -6.88
CA GLU A 105 2.72 -9.81 -8.33
C GLU A 105 1.33 -9.63 -8.94
N GLU A 106 0.31 -10.21 -8.32
CA GLU A 106 -1.08 -10.08 -8.77
C GLU A 106 -1.52 -8.61 -8.75
N GLN A 107 -1.23 -7.88 -7.67
CA GLN A 107 -1.55 -6.46 -7.57
C GLN A 107 -0.73 -5.62 -8.56
N PHE A 108 0.54 -5.96 -8.80
CA PHE A 108 1.39 -5.28 -9.77
C PHE A 108 0.81 -5.40 -11.18
N LEU A 109 0.48 -6.62 -11.61
CA LEU A 109 -0.12 -6.87 -12.93
C LEU A 109 -1.47 -6.18 -13.10
N LYS A 110 -2.24 -6.06 -12.01
CA LYS A 110 -3.49 -5.29 -12.02
C LYS A 110 -3.20 -3.80 -12.23
N ASN A 111 -2.25 -3.22 -11.50
CA ASN A 111 -1.89 -1.81 -11.63
C ASN A 111 -1.31 -1.48 -13.00
N VAL A 112 -0.45 -2.34 -13.57
CA VAL A 112 0.07 -2.19 -14.95
C VAL A 112 -1.08 -2.08 -15.95
N ARG A 113 -2.08 -2.97 -15.83
CA ARG A 113 -3.24 -2.91 -16.72
C ARG A 113 -3.99 -1.61 -16.51
N GLU A 114 -4.30 -1.23 -15.27
CA GLU A 114 -5.03 0.02 -14.97
C GLU A 114 -4.31 1.28 -15.50
N GLU A 115 -2.98 1.33 -15.44
CA GLU A 115 -2.17 2.40 -16.04
C GLU A 115 -2.30 2.42 -17.58
N GLU A 116 -2.31 1.26 -18.24
CA GLU A 116 -2.56 1.16 -19.69
C GLU A 116 -3.95 1.65 -20.13
N TRP A 117 -4.96 1.65 -19.24
CA TRP A 117 -6.31 2.17 -19.53
C TRP A 117 -6.43 3.70 -19.40
N GLU A 118 -5.51 4.38 -18.72
CA GLU A 118 -5.58 5.85 -18.57
C GLU A 118 -5.04 6.61 -19.80
N ASP A 119 -4.40 5.91 -20.74
CA ASP A 119 -3.81 6.47 -21.97
C ASP A 119 -4.70 6.37 -23.23
N GLU A 120 -5.96 5.92 -23.14
CA GLU A 120 -6.98 5.92 -24.23
C GLU A 120 -8.05 7.02 -24.11
#